data_AF-A0A9J6AP69-F1
#
_entry.id   AF-A0A9J6AP69-F1
#
_cell.length_a   1.000
_cell.length_b   1.000
_cell.length_c   1.000
_cell.angle_alpha   90.00
_cell.angle_beta   90.00
_cell.angle_gamma   90.00
#
_symmetry.space_group_name_H-M   'P 1'
#
loop_
_entity.id
_entity.type
_entity.pdbx_description
1 polymer ?
#
loop_
_entity_poly.entity_id
_entity_poly.type
_entity_poly.pdbx_seq_one_letter_code
_entity_poly.pdbx_strand_id
1 'polypeptide(L)'
;MAYAKLKTTFVPLAKTKIMANKNLRNKLLVYQIDEDTFSVTADNGIAMVHLRSKICSCREFDLDKIPCQHAMVALRHKFGDEYGKMIYEYFSPYYKVESYILAYADPIYPVPAEEFWNLPLEILERVIPLPEKKTKLGRKRLKRVPTIGEVVSKKRNTCSLCKRFGHKKTSCHTRSNKVVGTSNGVVS
;
A
#
# COMPACT_ATOMS: atom_id res chain seq x y z
N MET A 1 2.23 41.11 1.19
CA MET A 1 1.48 39.98 1.77
C MET A 1 2.30 39.38 2.90
N ALA A 2 1.80 39.40 4.14
CA ALA A 2 2.52 38.86 5.29
C ALA A 2 2.25 37.36 5.41
N TYR A 3 3.20 36.53 4.98
CA TYR A 3 3.16 35.10 5.26
C TYR A 3 3.27 34.90 6.78
N ALA A 4 2.27 34.26 7.38
CA ALA A 4 2.30 33.90 8.80
C ALA A 4 3.60 33.14 9.10
N LYS A 5 4.35 33.56 10.13
CA LYS A 5 5.60 32.91 10.55
C LYS A 5 5.34 31.42 10.79
N LEU A 6 5.71 30.58 9.83
CA LEU A 6 5.67 29.14 9.99
C LEU A 6 6.70 28.77 11.05
N LYS A 7 6.24 28.09 12.12
CA LYS A 7 7.07 27.74 13.29
C LYS A 7 8.16 26.71 12.98
N THR A 8 8.30 26.24 11.74
CA THR A 8 9.07 25.04 11.40
C THR A 8 9.88 25.25 10.12
N THR A 9 11.15 24.87 10.15
CA THR A 9 12.08 25.05 9.01
C THR A 9 11.78 24.12 7.82
N PHE A 10 11.18 22.96 8.08
CA PHE A 10 10.88 21.92 7.08
C PHE A 10 9.38 21.69 6.92
N VAL A 11 8.97 21.26 5.72
CA VAL A 11 7.58 20.94 5.42
C VAL A 11 7.08 19.75 6.27
N PRO A 12 5.76 19.64 6.55
CA PRO A 12 5.20 18.56 7.36
C PRO A 12 5.61 17.14 6.92
N LEU A 13 5.74 16.94 5.60
CA LEU A 13 6.18 15.66 5.02
C LEU A 13 7.54 15.18 5.55
N ALA A 14 8.49 16.09 5.77
CA ALA A 14 9.79 15.73 6.31
C ALA A 14 9.67 15.18 7.74
N LYS A 15 8.82 15.82 8.56
CA LYS A 15 8.57 15.39 9.93
C LYS A 15 7.90 14.03 9.99
N THR A 16 6.91 13.78 9.14
CA THR A 16 6.19 12.49 9.11
C THR A 16 7.12 11.35 8.70
N LYS A 17 7.98 11.54 7.70
CA LYS A 17 9.01 10.56 7.32
C LYS A 17 9.96 10.25 8.49
N ILE A 18 10.46 11.25 9.21
CA ILE A 18 11.34 11.02 10.38
C ILE A 18 10.60 10.25 11.49
N MET A 19 9.36 10.61 11.79
CA MET A 19 8.55 9.96 12.83
C MET A 19 8.25 8.49 12.50
N ALA A 20 7.92 8.18 11.24
CA ALA A 20 7.66 6.82 10.78
C ALA A 20 8.86 5.89 10.96
N ASN A 21 10.08 6.41 10.84
CA ASN A 21 11.32 5.65 10.96
C ASN A 21 11.82 5.50 12.42
N LYS A 22 11.17 6.14 13.40
CA LYS A 22 11.63 6.15 14.81
C LYS A 22 11.75 4.75 15.42
N ASN A 23 10.94 3.79 14.98
CA ASN A 23 10.88 2.43 15.51
C ASN A 23 11.77 1.41 14.76
N LEU A 24 12.45 1.81 13.68
CA LEU A 24 13.20 0.87 12.83
C LEU A 24 14.58 0.49 13.37
N ARG A 25 15.09 1.22 14.36
CA ARG A 25 16.40 0.95 14.99
C ARG A 25 16.54 -0.50 15.48
N ASN A 26 15.45 -1.10 15.95
CA ASN A 26 15.50 -2.45 16.53
C ASN A 26 15.45 -3.57 15.47
N LYS A 27 15.29 -3.22 14.19
CA LYS A 27 15.13 -4.20 13.10
C LYS A 27 16.34 -4.25 12.16
N LEU A 28 17.17 -3.22 12.14
CA LEU A 28 18.25 -3.08 11.17
C LEU A 28 19.61 -3.13 11.86
N LEU A 29 20.54 -3.92 11.31
CA LEU A 29 21.93 -3.97 11.76
C LEU A 29 22.76 -3.00 10.92
N VAL A 30 23.61 -2.21 11.56
CA VAL A 30 24.47 -1.24 10.88
C VAL A 30 25.92 -1.60 11.10
N TYR A 31 26.68 -1.60 10.01
CA TYR A 31 28.13 -1.75 10.00
C TYR A 31 28.74 -0.54 9.28
N GLN A 32 29.59 0.19 9.98
CA GLN A 32 30.32 1.31 9.40
C GLN A 32 31.53 0.79 8.61
N ILE A 33 31.67 1.22 7.36
CA ILE A 33 32.77 0.82 6.48
C ILE A 33 33.82 1.92 6.41
N ASP A 34 33.39 3.16 6.22
CA ASP A 34 34.24 4.35 6.26
C ASP A 34 33.52 5.50 7.01
N GLU A 35 34.04 6.73 6.96
CA GLU A 35 33.45 7.87 7.66
C GLU A 35 32.00 8.20 7.23
N ASP A 36 31.66 7.99 5.96
CA ASP A 36 30.36 8.34 5.35
C ASP A 36 29.65 7.14 4.70
N THR A 37 30.26 5.96 4.69
CA THR A 37 29.75 4.75 4.05
C THR A 37 29.39 3.70 5.09
N PHE A 38 28.17 3.18 4.97
CA PHE A 38 27.60 2.22 5.89
C PHE A 38 26.95 1.07 5.11
N SER A 39 27.13 -0.14 5.63
CA SER A 39 26.34 -1.32 5.25
C SER A 39 25.22 -1.51 6.27
N VAL A 40 23.98 -1.52 5.78
CA VAL A 40 22.79 -1.71 6.63
C VAL A 40 22.08 -2.99 6.22
N THR A 41 22.04 -3.96 7.12
CA THR A 41 21.35 -5.23 6.90
C THR A 41 19.90 -5.11 7.35
N ALA A 42 18.99 -5.41 6.42
CA ALA A 42 17.55 -5.43 6.58
C ALA A 42 16.98 -6.80 6.20
N ASP A 43 15.69 -7.04 6.48
CA ASP A 43 14.99 -8.29 6.14
C ASP A 43 15.05 -8.62 4.63
N ASN A 44 15.14 -7.59 3.79
CA ASN A 44 15.17 -7.70 2.33
C ASN A 44 16.60 -7.67 1.74
N GLY A 45 17.65 -7.73 2.56
CA GLY A 45 19.05 -7.78 2.13
C GLY A 45 19.90 -6.66 2.71
N ILE A 46 21.08 -6.47 2.12
CA ILE A 46 22.06 -5.46 2.55
C ILE A 46 21.93 -4.22 1.67
N ALA A 47 21.78 -3.06 2.31
CA ALA A 47 21.78 -1.76 1.67
C ALA A 47 23.09 -1.02 1.93
N MET A 48 23.73 -0.54 0.86
CA MET A 48 24.89 0.33 0.95
C MET A 48 24.41 1.78 1.00
N VAL A 49 24.87 2.53 1.99
CA VAL A 49 24.52 3.93 2.21
C VAL A 49 25.79 4.77 2.11
N HIS A 50 25.76 5.81 1.27
CA HIS A 50 26.80 6.83 1.20
C HIS A 50 26.20 8.17 1.63
N LEU A 51 26.50 8.61 2.84
CA LEU A 51 25.89 9.79 3.47
C LEU A 51 26.32 11.10 2.80
N ARG A 52 27.59 11.23 2.43
CA ARG A 52 28.14 12.44 1.77
C ARG A 52 27.48 12.71 0.42
N SER A 53 27.33 11.68 -0.40
CA SER A 53 26.69 11.77 -1.72
C SER A 53 25.16 11.69 -1.65
N LYS A 54 24.60 11.39 -0.47
CA LYS A 54 23.16 11.21 -0.25
C LYS A 54 22.56 10.11 -1.13
N ILE A 55 23.26 8.98 -1.24
CA ILE A 55 22.88 7.83 -2.08
C ILE A 55 22.67 6.59 -1.21
N CYS A 56 21.69 5.77 -1.57
CA CYS A 56 21.51 4.44 -1.02
C CYS A 56 21.23 3.43 -2.14
N SER A 57 21.75 2.21 -2.04
CA SER A 57 21.47 1.15 -3.02
C SER A 57 19.99 0.79 -3.13
N CYS A 58 19.16 1.14 -2.14
CA CYS A 58 17.70 0.96 -2.20
C CYS A 58 16.98 2.01 -3.08
N ARG A 59 17.72 2.96 -3.65
CA ARG A 59 17.26 4.03 -4.56
C ARG A 59 16.35 5.12 -3.99
N GLU A 60 15.80 4.93 -2.79
CA GLU A 60 14.87 5.91 -2.20
C GLU A 60 15.59 7.22 -1.83
N PHE A 61 16.84 7.17 -1.35
CA PHE A 61 17.54 8.40 -0.93
C PHE A 61 17.92 9.28 -2.14
N ASP A 62 18.35 8.68 -3.24
CA ASP A 62 18.66 9.35 -4.50
C ASP A 62 17.41 9.82 -5.24
N LEU A 63 16.29 9.10 -5.17
CA LEU A 63 15.06 9.49 -5.88
C LEU A 63 14.25 10.51 -5.08
N ASP A 64 13.91 10.20 -3.83
CA ASP A 64 13.08 11.06 -2.99
C ASP A 64 13.89 12.24 -2.42
N LYS A 65 15.23 12.19 -2.50
CA LYS A 65 16.12 13.21 -1.91
C LYS A 65 15.87 13.46 -0.42
N ILE A 66 15.34 12.44 0.25
CA ILE A 66 15.09 12.33 1.68
C ILE A 66 15.78 11.05 2.16
N PRO A 67 16.45 11.06 3.33
CA PRO A 67 17.02 9.84 3.87
C PRO A 67 16.00 8.70 3.93
N CYS A 68 16.29 7.60 3.26
CA CYS A 68 15.53 6.36 3.36
C CYS A 68 15.73 5.71 4.73
N GLN A 69 14.99 4.63 5.03
CA GLN A 69 15.14 3.93 6.32
C GLN A 69 16.59 3.53 6.62
N HIS A 70 17.34 3.04 5.62
CA HIS A 70 18.74 2.64 5.78
C HIS A 70 19.63 3.84 6.11
N ALA A 71 19.46 4.94 5.36
CA ALA A 71 20.18 6.18 5.59
C ALA A 71 19.86 6.79 6.96
N MET A 72 18.61 6.72 7.42
CA MET A 72 18.23 7.21 8.74
C MET A 72 18.90 6.43 9.87
N VAL A 73 19.01 5.09 9.77
CA VAL A 73 19.72 4.32 10.79
C VAL A 73 21.23 4.55 10.72
N ALA A 74 21.82 4.69 9.52
CA ALA A 74 23.23 5.07 9.36
C ALA A 74 23.53 6.46 9.96
N LEU A 75 22.69 7.46 9.70
CA LEU A 75 22.80 8.79 10.30
C LEU A 75 22.69 8.74 11.81
N ARG A 76 21.78 7.91 12.34
CA ARG A 76 21.63 7.74 13.79
C ARG A 76 22.87 7.08 14.40
N HIS A 77 23.46 6.11 13.71
CA HIS A 77 24.71 5.49 14.12
C HIS A 77 25.86 6.50 14.13
N LYS A 78 25.95 7.36 13.11
CA LYS A 78 27.01 8.39 12.99
C LYS A 78 26.89 9.50 14.04
N PHE A 79 25.68 10.01 14.28
CA PHE A 79 25.48 11.24 15.07
C PHE A 79 24.95 11.02 16.50
N GLY A 80 24.52 9.80 16.85
CA GLY A 80 24.05 9.49 18.21
C GLY A 80 22.96 10.46 18.69
N ASP A 81 23.22 11.16 19.78
CA ASP A 81 22.30 12.13 20.39
C ASP A 81 22.05 13.37 19.51
N GLU A 82 23.02 13.74 18.67
CA GLU A 82 22.90 14.87 17.74
C GLU A 82 22.05 14.55 16.50
N TYR A 83 21.67 13.27 16.30
CA TYR A 83 20.87 12.82 15.17
C TYR A 83 19.64 13.69 14.91
N GLY A 84 18.94 14.07 15.98
CA GLY A 84 17.71 14.86 15.88
C GLY A 84 17.91 16.22 15.21
N LYS A 85 19.09 16.82 15.33
CA LYS A 85 19.47 18.07 14.66
C LYS A 85 20.06 17.78 13.28
N MET A 86 20.97 16.81 13.20
CA MET A 86 21.77 16.55 11.99
C MET A 86 20.97 15.92 10.85
N ILE A 87 19.93 15.13 11.14
CA ILE A 87 19.14 14.47 10.09
C ILE A 87 18.60 15.44 9.03
N TYR A 88 18.25 16.64 9.45
CA TYR A 88 17.67 17.67 8.58
C TYR A 88 18.65 18.21 7.52
N GLU A 89 19.95 18.18 7.78
CA GLU A 89 20.99 18.58 6.81
C GLU A 89 21.10 17.60 5.62
N TYR A 90 20.61 16.37 5.82
CA TYR A 90 20.61 15.33 4.80
C TYR A 90 19.36 15.35 3.92
N PHE A 91 18.35 16.17 4.23
CA PHE A 91 17.23 16.43 3.34
C PHE A 91 17.66 17.35 2.18
N SER A 92 16.98 17.22 1.04
CA SER A 92 17.12 18.22 -0.02
C SER A 92 16.52 19.56 0.41
N PRO A 93 17.11 20.69 -0.04
CA PRO A 93 16.51 22.02 0.09
C PRO A 93 15.05 22.09 -0.37
N TYR A 94 14.62 21.26 -1.32
CA TYR A 94 13.22 21.21 -1.79
C TYR A 94 12.19 20.95 -0.69
N TYR A 95 12.61 20.37 0.44
CA TYR A 95 11.73 20.11 1.59
C TYR A 95 11.81 21.21 2.67
N LYS A 96 12.53 22.31 2.41
CA LYS A 96 12.51 23.49 3.28
C LYS A 96 11.25 24.31 3.00
N VAL A 97 10.69 24.88 4.06
CA VAL A 97 9.52 25.76 3.95
C VAL A 97 9.80 26.96 3.05
N GLU A 98 11.02 27.50 3.11
CA GLU A 98 11.46 28.59 2.25
C GLU A 98 11.33 28.25 0.76
N SER A 99 11.82 27.09 0.33
CA SER A 99 11.70 26.64 -1.06
C SER A 99 10.24 26.45 -1.48
N TYR A 100 9.39 25.97 -0.57
CA TYR A 100 7.95 25.87 -0.83
C TYR A 100 7.30 27.25 -1.01
N ILE A 101 7.60 28.22 -0.13
CA ILE A 101 7.07 29.59 -0.24
C ILE A 101 7.51 30.22 -1.57
N LEU A 102 8.80 30.07 -1.93
CA LEU A 102 9.32 30.62 -3.18
C LEU A 102 8.65 30.00 -4.41
N ALA A 103 8.38 28.69 -4.39
CA ALA A 103 7.69 28.01 -5.49
C ALA A 103 6.24 28.50 -5.70
N TYR A 104 5.59 29.01 -4.65
CA TYR A 104 4.21 29.53 -4.67
C TYR A 104 4.14 31.05 -4.42
N ALA A 105 5.27 31.75 -4.58
CA ALA A 105 5.31 33.20 -4.35
C ALA A 105 4.54 33.97 -5.44
N ASP A 106 4.58 33.43 -6.66
CA ASP A 106 3.90 34.00 -7.81
C ASP A 106 2.43 33.58 -7.87
N PRO A 107 1.53 34.45 -8.38
CA PRO A 107 0.12 34.11 -8.54
C PRO A 107 -0.05 32.96 -9.53
N ILE A 108 -0.80 31.94 -9.11
CA ILE A 108 -1.26 30.88 -10.01
C ILE A 108 -2.49 31.41 -10.74
N TYR A 109 -2.32 31.76 -12.01
CA TYR A 109 -3.43 32.16 -12.86
C TYR A 109 -4.30 30.95 -13.23
N PRO A 110 -5.64 31.11 -13.26
CA PRO A 110 -6.50 30.07 -13.77
C PRO A 110 -6.15 29.79 -15.23
N VAL A 111 -6.20 28.51 -15.62
CA VAL A 111 -6.11 28.12 -17.02
C VAL A 111 -7.32 28.72 -17.74
N PRO A 112 -7.12 29.51 -18.82
CA PRO A 112 -8.24 30.10 -19.56
C PRO A 112 -9.08 29.01 -20.24
N ALA A 113 -10.27 29.35 -20.77
CA ALA A 113 -11.05 28.39 -21.55
C ALA A 113 -10.25 27.92 -22.78
N GLU A 114 -10.51 26.69 -23.23
CA GLU A 114 -9.81 26.06 -24.37
C GLU A 114 -9.86 26.92 -25.64
N GLU A 115 -10.95 27.66 -25.83
CA GLU A 115 -11.15 28.62 -26.92
C GLU A 115 -10.06 29.71 -27.01
N PHE A 116 -9.40 30.01 -25.88
CA PHE A 116 -8.34 31.02 -25.78
C PHE A 116 -6.93 30.41 -25.76
N TRP A 117 -6.80 29.09 -25.91
CA TRP A 117 -5.50 28.44 -25.89
C TRP A 117 -4.78 28.66 -27.22
N ASN A 118 -3.58 29.24 -27.15
CA ASN A 118 -2.69 29.35 -28.31
C ASN A 118 -1.78 28.11 -28.35
N LEU A 119 -2.26 27.02 -28.95
CA LEU A 119 -1.51 25.77 -29.06
C LEU A 119 -0.76 25.67 -30.41
N PRO A 120 0.52 25.25 -30.42
CA PRO A 120 1.22 24.86 -31.64
C PRO A 120 0.49 23.74 -32.40
N LEU A 121 0.58 23.77 -33.74
CA LEU A 121 -0.04 22.77 -34.62
C LEU A 121 0.35 21.32 -34.25
N GLU A 122 1.62 21.12 -33.88
CA GLU A 122 2.15 19.81 -33.46
C GLU A 122 1.40 19.20 -32.28
N ILE A 123 0.90 20.03 -31.34
CA ILE A 123 0.13 19.56 -30.19
C ILE A 123 -1.31 19.23 -30.60
N LEU A 124 -1.92 20.07 -31.42
CA LEU A 124 -3.28 19.88 -31.95
C LEU A 124 -3.39 18.61 -32.79
N GLU A 125 -2.36 18.32 -33.59
CA GLU A 125 -2.29 17.14 -34.45
C GLU A 125 -1.79 15.88 -33.72
N ARG A 126 -1.35 16.01 -32.46
CA ARG A 126 -0.81 14.89 -31.69
C ARG A 126 -1.92 13.91 -31.33
N VAL A 127 -1.98 12.82 -32.10
CA VAL A 127 -2.83 11.68 -31.76
C VAL A 127 -2.21 10.92 -30.58
N ILE A 128 -2.82 11.02 -29.40
CA ILE A 128 -2.48 10.18 -28.25
C ILE A 128 -3.32 8.90 -28.36
N PRO A 129 -2.72 7.74 -28.71
CA PRO A 129 -3.48 6.50 -28.83
C PRO A 129 -4.06 6.11 -27.46
N LEU A 130 -5.30 5.64 -27.45
CA LEU A 130 -5.87 5.07 -26.23
C LEU A 130 -5.00 3.89 -25.80
N PRO A 131 -4.70 3.75 -24.50
CA PRO A 131 -3.99 2.58 -24.01
C PRO A 131 -4.77 1.32 -24.39
N GLU A 132 -4.08 0.31 -24.91
CA GLU A 132 -4.69 -0.97 -25.26
C GLU A 132 -5.43 -1.56 -24.06
N LYS A 133 -6.76 -1.56 -24.10
CA LYS A 133 -7.59 -2.29 -23.14
C LYS A 133 -7.41 -3.78 -23.40
N LYS A 134 -6.44 -4.40 -22.72
CA LYS A 134 -6.38 -5.86 -22.61
C LYS A 134 -7.58 -6.32 -21.77
N THR A 135 -8.61 -6.83 -22.43
CA THR A 135 -9.69 -7.57 -21.77
C THR A 135 -9.05 -8.79 -21.10
N LYS A 136 -8.78 -8.69 -19.79
CA LYS A 136 -8.33 -9.87 -19.04
C LYS A 136 -9.46 -10.89 -19.14
N LEU A 137 -9.18 -12.05 -19.73
CA LEU A 137 -10.03 -13.23 -19.60
C LEU A 137 -10.37 -13.35 -18.11
N GLY A 138 -11.65 -13.20 -17.77
CA GLY A 138 -12.09 -13.15 -16.38
C GLY A 138 -11.47 -14.29 -15.58
N ARG A 139 -11.15 -14.04 -14.31
CA ARG A 139 -10.56 -15.03 -13.41
C ARG A 139 -11.33 -16.35 -13.52
N LYS A 140 -10.70 -17.42 -14.04
CA LYS A 140 -11.29 -18.76 -13.98
C LYS A 140 -11.70 -19.01 -12.52
N ARG A 141 -12.96 -19.36 -12.28
CA ARG A 141 -13.45 -19.73 -10.95
C ARG A 141 -12.70 -20.97 -10.48
N LEU A 142 -11.57 -20.78 -9.81
CA LEU A 142 -10.88 -21.86 -9.12
C LEU A 142 -11.71 -22.23 -7.88
N LYS A 143 -11.94 -23.53 -7.68
CA LYS A 143 -12.50 -24.02 -6.41
C LYS A 143 -11.56 -23.53 -5.29
N ARG A 144 -12.15 -22.96 -4.22
CA ARG A 144 -11.40 -22.46 -3.06
C ARG A 144 -10.48 -23.56 -2.54
N VAL A 145 -9.18 -23.26 -2.44
CA VAL A 145 -8.20 -24.11 -1.75
C VAL A 145 -8.22 -23.70 -0.28
N PRO A 146 -8.53 -24.62 0.67
CA PRO A 146 -8.50 -24.32 2.10
C PRO A 146 -7.06 -24.07 2.58
N THR A 147 -6.89 -23.16 3.53
CA THR A 147 -5.58 -22.82 4.13
C THR A 147 -5.13 -23.90 5.12
N ILE A 148 -3.83 -23.97 5.44
CA ILE A 148 -3.29 -24.85 6.49
C ILE A 148 -4.05 -24.61 7.80
N GLY A 149 -4.69 -25.66 8.32
CA GLY A 149 -5.52 -25.63 9.54
C GLY A 149 -7.03 -25.49 9.32
N GLU A 150 -7.50 -25.27 8.08
CA GLU A 150 -8.93 -25.13 7.80
C GLU A 150 -9.62 -26.50 7.64
N VAL A 151 -10.38 -26.91 8.66
CA VAL A 151 -11.17 -28.15 8.63
C VAL A 151 -12.43 -27.97 7.78
N VAL A 152 -12.36 -28.36 6.51
CA VAL A 152 -13.54 -28.39 5.64
C VAL A 152 -14.43 -29.58 6.02
N SER A 153 -15.38 -29.36 6.93
CA SER A 153 -16.36 -30.41 7.27
C SER A 153 -17.26 -30.70 6.07
N LYS A 154 -17.17 -31.92 5.51
CA LYS A 154 -18.18 -32.43 4.59
C LYS A 154 -19.43 -32.74 5.42
N LYS A 155 -20.34 -31.78 5.59
CA LYS A 155 -21.64 -32.02 6.26
C LYS A 155 -22.32 -33.20 5.59
N ARG A 156 -22.42 -34.34 6.30
CA ARG A 156 -23.22 -35.48 5.84
C ARG A 156 -24.68 -35.08 5.98
N ASN A 157 -25.42 -35.21 4.89
CA ASN A 157 -26.85 -34.95 4.87
C ASN A 157 -27.56 -35.95 5.80
N THR A 158 -28.26 -35.44 6.81
CA THR A 158 -29.12 -36.21 7.70
C THR A 158 -30.55 -36.16 7.18
N CYS A 159 -31.20 -37.31 7.05
CA CYS A 159 -32.61 -37.36 6.67
C CYS A 159 -33.48 -36.77 7.78
N SER A 160 -34.31 -35.77 7.47
CA SER A 160 -35.18 -35.15 8.49
C SER A 160 -36.34 -36.04 8.96
N LEU A 161 -36.63 -37.15 8.27
CA LEU A 161 -37.67 -38.11 8.69
C LEU A 161 -37.12 -39.19 9.63
N CYS A 162 -36.06 -39.89 9.24
CA CYS A 162 -35.53 -41.03 10.00
C CYS A 162 -34.24 -40.71 10.78
N LYS A 163 -33.73 -39.47 10.66
CA LYS A 163 -32.49 -38.98 11.28
C LYS A 163 -31.22 -39.78 10.94
N ARG A 164 -31.27 -40.66 9.93
CA ARG A 164 -30.10 -41.40 9.42
C ARG A 164 -29.39 -40.64 8.30
N PHE A 165 -28.09 -40.87 8.16
CA PHE A 165 -27.27 -40.27 7.11
C PHE A 165 -27.42 -40.99 5.76
N GLY A 166 -27.01 -40.33 4.68
CA GLY A 166 -26.83 -40.97 3.37
C GLY A 166 -28.00 -40.88 2.40
N HIS A 167 -29.13 -40.28 2.80
CA HIS A 167 -30.27 -40.06 1.92
C HIS A 167 -31.06 -38.80 2.32
N LYS A 168 -31.88 -38.29 1.39
CA LYS A 168 -32.75 -37.12 1.65
C LYS A 168 -34.12 -37.61 2.10
N LYS A 169 -34.91 -36.73 2.75
CA LYS A 169 -36.31 -36.99 3.10
C LYS A 169 -37.14 -37.54 1.93
N THR A 170 -36.85 -37.07 0.71
CA THR A 170 -37.57 -37.46 -0.50
C THR A 170 -37.37 -38.94 -0.88
N SER A 171 -36.20 -39.50 -0.60
CA SER A 171 -35.81 -40.87 -0.91
C SER A 171 -35.76 -41.78 0.33
N CYS A 172 -36.51 -41.42 1.38
CA CYS A 172 -36.51 -42.14 2.65
C CYS A 172 -37.49 -43.31 2.61
N HIS A 173 -37.02 -44.51 2.97
CA HIS A 173 -37.86 -45.73 2.99
C HIS A 173 -39.06 -45.61 3.95
N THR A 174 -38.94 -44.84 5.06
CA THR A 174 -40.05 -44.64 6.00
C THR A 174 -41.17 -43.76 5.45
N ARG A 175 -40.99 -43.15 4.27
CA ARG A 175 -42.01 -42.34 3.60
C ARG A 175 -43.14 -43.19 2.98
N SER A 176 -42.86 -44.44 2.61
CA SER A 176 -43.82 -45.32 1.92
C SER A 176 -44.84 -46.00 2.85
N ASN A 177 -44.60 -46.02 4.18
CA ASN A 177 -45.42 -46.76 5.14
C ASN A 177 -46.55 -45.94 5.80
N LYS A 178 -47.01 -44.84 5.19
CA LYS A 178 -48.01 -43.94 5.82
C LYS A 178 -49.38 -43.83 5.13
N VAL A 179 -49.70 -44.68 4.16
CA VAL A 179 -51.02 -44.65 3.48
C VAL A 179 -51.77 -45.96 3.70
N VAL A 180 -52.42 -46.11 4.86
CA VAL A 180 -53.55 -47.03 5.05
C VAL A 180 -54.56 -46.39 6.00
N GLY A 181 -55.78 -46.15 5.48
CA GLY A 181 -57.04 -45.92 6.22
C GLY A 181 -57.25 -44.50 6.76
N THR A 182 -58.38 -43.82 6.59
CA THR A 182 -59.72 -44.21 6.11
C THR A 182 -60.45 -42.99 5.57
N SER A 183 -61.25 -43.23 4.54
CA SER A 183 -62.28 -42.36 3.99
C SER A 183 -63.35 -42.00 5.03
N ASN A 184 -63.95 -40.82 4.87
CA ASN A 184 -65.36 -40.67 4.47
C ASN A 184 -65.68 -39.18 4.34
N GLY A 185 -66.05 -38.75 3.13
CA GLY A 185 -66.69 -37.46 2.91
C GLY A 185 -68.21 -37.59 3.02
N VAL A 186 -68.90 -36.45 3.11
CA VAL A 186 -70.20 -36.22 2.45
C VAL A 186 -70.27 -34.72 2.13
N VAL A 187 -70.67 -34.45 0.89
CA VAL A 187 -71.10 -33.17 0.33
C VAL A 187 -72.56 -32.94 0.71
N SER A 188 -72.88 -31.76 1.22
CA SER A 188 -73.95 -30.85 0.73
C SER A 188 -73.94 -29.60 1.59
#